data_AF-A0A7W4FEB2-F1
#
_entry.id   AF-A0A7W4FEB2-F1
#
_cell.length_a   1.000
_cell.length_b   1.000
_cell.length_c   1.000
_cell.angle_alpha   90.00
_cell.angle_beta   90.00
_cell.angle_gamma   90.00
#
_symmetry.space_group_name_H-M   'P 1'
#
loop_
_entity.id
_entity.type
_entity.pdbx_description
1 polymer ?
#
loop_
_entity_poly.entity_id
_entity_poly.type
_entity_poly.pdbx_seq_one_letter_code
_entity_poly.pdbx_strand_id
1 'polypeptide(L)'
;MTMSHSRLGASSGNPADIGPWLDRTECASWLDTFLSETAPQRGYGHLLRRAADTGLYDVVRNWSQTPSPFPTDMLTVQLLLPPDLVAEIARETAMTDQDTLAALTTELPLAVRRHSTQKRFNRFGHAGCQGEDPTRR
;
A
#
# COMPACT_ATOMS: atom_id res chain seq x y z
N MET A 1 25.98 -44.50 -9.62
CA MET A 1 26.25 -43.69 -10.84
C MET A 1 25.28 -42.53 -10.82
N THR A 2 25.78 -41.33 -10.51
CA THR A 2 25.04 -40.06 -10.44
C THR A 2 25.00 -39.44 -11.83
N MET A 3 23.81 -39.18 -12.36
CA MET A 3 23.64 -38.36 -13.56
C MET A 3 23.13 -36.97 -13.15
N SER A 4 24.04 -36.01 -13.32
CA SER A 4 23.81 -34.57 -13.44
C SER A 4 23.07 -34.22 -14.74
N HIS A 5 22.84 -32.92 -14.94
CA HIS A 5 22.38 -32.21 -16.16
C HIS A 5 20.86 -31.96 -16.20
N SER A 6 20.32 -30.75 -16.31
CA SER A 6 20.88 -29.41 -16.52
C SER A 6 19.86 -28.39 -16.04
N ARG A 7 20.29 -27.43 -15.20
CA ARG A 7 19.54 -26.20 -14.96
C ARG A 7 19.64 -25.35 -16.22
N LEU A 8 18.51 -25.17 -16.91
CA LEU A 8 18.35 -24.14 -17.92
C LEU A 8 18.62 -22.78 -17.28
N GLY A 9 19.40 -21.97 -18.00
CA GLY A 9 19.98 -20.72 -17.53
C GLY A 9 18.94 -19.75 -16.99
N ALA A 10 19.02 -19.48 -15.70
CA ALA A 10 18.66 -18.17 -15.19
C ALA A 10 19.78 -17.23 -15.63
N SER A 11 19.51 -16.43 -16.67
CA SER A 11 20.32 -15.26 -16.99
C SER A 11 20.62 -14.54 -15.68
N SER A 12 21.91 -14.40 -15.40
CA SER A 12 22.46 -13.54 -14.37
C SER A 12 22.11 -12.09 -14.71
N GLY A 13 20.86 -11.72 -14.47
CA GLY A 13 20.43 -10.33 -14.41
C GLY A 13 21.08 -9.71 -13.19
N ASN A 14 21.94 -8.73 -13.42
CA ASN A 14 22.50 -7.92 -12.36
C ASN A 14 21.33 -7.34 -11.54
N PRO A 15 21.26 -7.53 -10.20
CA PRO A 15 20.13 -7.03 -9.41
C PRO A 15 19.98 -5.50 -9.46
N ALA A 16 20.96 -4.78 -10.01
CA ALA A 16 20.93 -3.35 -10.23
C ALA A 16 20.14 -2.88 -11.47
N ASP A 17 19.69 -3.79 -12.34
CA ASP A 17 18.96 -3.45 -13.59
C ASP A 17 17.46 -3.79 -13.54
N ILE A 18 16.98 -4.26 -12.39
CA ILE A 18 15.55 -4.36 -12.11
C ILE A 18 15.15 -2.99 -11.53
N GLY A 19 14.96 -2.02 -12.41
CA GLY A 19 14.90 -0.59 -12.06
C GLY A 19 13.77 -0.17 -11.10
N PRO A 20 13.62 1.17 -10.87
CA PRO A 20 12.80 1.80 -9.81
C PRO A 20 11.29 1.48 -9.82
N TRP A 21 10.84 0.66 -10.78
CA TRP A 21 9.47 0.24 -10.98
C TRP A 21 9.13 -0.99 -10.12
N LEU A 22 10.09 -1.90 -9.88
CA LEU A 22 9.84 -3.05 -9.02
C LEU A 22 9.69 -2.59 -7.56
N ASP A 23 10.57 -1.67 -7.13
CA ASP A 23 10.58 -1.14 -5.76
C ASP A 23 9.31 -0.34 -5.42
N ARG A 24 8.76 0.41 -6.38
CA ARG A 24 7.47 1.09 -6.21
C ARG A 24 6.31 0.11 -6.01
N THR A 25 6.35 -1.02 -6.70
CA THR A 25 5.29 -2.03 -6.63
C THR A 25 5.27 -2.72 -5.27
N GLU A 26 6.45 -2.99 -4.71
CA GLU A 26 6.60 -3.52 -3.36
C GLU A 26 6.13 -2.51 -2.30
N CYS A 27 6.50 -1.24 -2.43
CA CYS A 27 6.05 -0.18 -1.51
C CYS A 27 4.52 -0.01 -1.55
N ALA A 28 3.93 -0.05 -2.74
CA ALA A 28 2.49 -0.01 -2.94
C ALA A 28 1.77 -1.20 -2.26
N SER A 29 2.29 -2.42 -2.45
CA SER A 29 1.75 -3.65 -1.84
C SER A 29 1.84 -3.63 -0.31
N TRP A 30 2.98 -3.17 0.21
CA TRP A 30 3.18 -3.01 1.65
C TRP A 30 2.18 -2.02 2.24
N LEU A 31 1.96 -0.86 1.59
CA LEU A 31 0.99 0.14 2.03
C LEU A 31 -0.45 -0.39 2.02
N ASP A 32 -0.85 -1.14 0.99
CA ASP A 32 -2.19 -1.76 0.95
C ASP A 32 -2.39 -2.73 2.12
N THR A 33 -1.35 -3.50 2.47
CA THR A 33 -1.35 -4.38 3.64
C THR A 33 -1.45 -3.57 4.92
N PHE A 34 -0.55 -2.61 5.12
CA PHE A 34 -0.51 -1.74 6.30
C PHE A 34 -1.84 -1.01 6.55
N LEU A 35 -2.48 -0.48 5.51
CA LEU A 35 -3.76 0.22 5.64
C LEU A 35 -4.93 -0.72 5.98
N SER A 36 -4.81 -1.99 5.61
CA SER A 36 -5.81 -3.03 5.88
C SER A 36 -5.66 -3.68 7.26
N GLU A 37 -4.49 -3.52 7.91
CA GLU A 37 -4.27 -4.04 9.25
C GLU A 37 -5.21 -3.42 10.30
N THR A 38 -5.61 -4.22 11.28
CA THR A 38 -6.39 -3.77 12.46
C THR A 38 -5.53 -3.70 13.72
N ALA A 39 -4.22 -3.91 13.61
CA ALA A 39 -3.32 -3.90 14.74
C ALA A 39 -3.25 -2.50 15.39
N PRO A 40 -3.05 -2.42 16.71
CA PRO A 40 -2.83 -1.14 17.37
C PRO A 40 -1.57 -0.48 16.78
N GLN A 41 -1.66 0.80 16.44
CA GLN A 41 -0.62 1.58 15.73
C GLN A 41 -0.45 1.29 14.23
N ARG A 42 -1.32 0.47 13.62
CA ARG A 42 -1.35 0.24 12.17
C ARG A 42 -2.76 0.40 11.62
N GLY A 43 -2.90 0.34 10.31
CA GLY A 43 -4.19 0.48 9.65
C GLY A 43 -4.56 1.90 9.30
N TYR A 44 -5.52 2.01 8.39
CA TYR A 44 -6.09 3.28 7.94
C TYR A 44 -6.66 4.13 9.09
N GLY A 45 -7.25 3.48 10.11
CA GLY A 45 -7.76 4.18 11.29
C GLY A 45 -6.68 4.86 12.11
N HIS A 46 -5.51 4.22 12.26
CA HIS A 46 -4.37 4.83 12.94
C HIS A 46 -3.78 5.97 12.11
N LEU A 47 -3.64 5.79 10.79
CA LEU A 47 -3.21 6.85 9.88
C LEU A 47 -4.09 8.10 10.00
N LEU A 48 -5.42 7.92 10.03
CA LEU A 48 -6.35 9.04 10.21
C LEU A 48 -6.22 9.72 11.57
N ARG A 49 -6.04 8.95 12.65
CA ARG A 49 -5.82 9.52 13.99
C ARG A 49 -4.55 10.38 13.99
N ARG A 50 -3.45 9.84 13.48
CA ARG A 50 -2.18 10.56 13.39
C ARG A 50 -2.27 11.80 12.50
N ALA A 51 -2.97 11.70 11.37
CA ALA A 51 -3.25 12.84 10.53
C ALA A 51 -4.04 13.93 11.29
N ALA A 52 -4.98 13.55 12.16
CA ALA A 52 -5.66 14.50 13.05
C ALA A 52 -4.70 15.15 14.07
N ASP A 53 -3.83 14.37 14.70
CA ASP A 53 -2.84 14.88 15.67
C ASP A 53 -1.86 15.88 15.01
N THR A 54 -1.54 15.72 13.73
CA THR A 54 -0.64 16.61 12.99
C THR A 54 -1.37 17.68 12.14
N GLY A 55 -2.69 17.80 12.23
CA GLY A 55 -3.48 18.76 11.44
C GLY A 55 -3.57 18.45 9.94
N LEU A 56 -3.22 17.24 9.52
CA LEU A 56 -3.26 16.75 8.13
C LEU A 56 -4.50 15.91 7.82
N TYR A 57 -5.48 15.84 8.72
CA TYR A 57 -6.68 15.02 8.56
C TYR A 57 -7.42 15.31 7.25
N ASP A 58 -7.63 16.59 6.93
CA ASP A 58 -8.31 16.99 5.69
C ASP A 58 -7.51 16.63 4.44
N VAL A 59 -6.17 16.60 4.53
CA VAL A 59 -5.30 16.16 3.43
C VAL A 59 -5.50 14.68 3.14
N VAL A 60 -5.39 13.83 4.17
CA VAL A 60 -5.57 12.37 4.03
C VAL A 60 -7.01 12.04 3.62
N ARG A 61 -7.99 12.77 4.17
CA ARG A 61 -9.39 12.65 3.78
C ARG A 61 -9.60 13.04 2.32
N ASN A 62 -8.95 14.10 1.83
CA ASN A 62 -9.05 14.51 0.43
C ASN A 62 -8.46 13.45 -0.51
N TRP A 63 -7.35 12.79 -0.15
CA TRP A 63 -6.80 11.67 -0.93
C TRP A 63 -7.81 10.53 -1.10
N SER A 64 -8.56 10.19 -0.06
CA SER A 64 -9.60 9.14 -0.13
C SER A 64 -10.71 9.46 -1.13
N GLN A 65 -10.99 10.74 -1.36
CA GLN A 65 -12.11 11.22 -2.18
C GLN A 65 -11.68 11.50 -3.62
N THR A 66 -10.44 11.93 -3.83
CA THR A 66 -9.88 12.29 -5.13
C THR A 66 -9.57 11.03 -5.95
N PRO A 67 -10.03 10.91 -7.20
CA PRO A 67 -9.83 9.70 -8.01
C PRO A 67 -8.35 9.42 -8.31
N SER A 68 -7.56 10.46 -8.54
CA SER A 68 -6.11 10.39 -8.73
C SER A 68 -5.45 11.48 -7.88
N PRO A 69 -5.20 11.22 -6.59
CA PRO A 69 -4.55 12.21 -5.72
C PRO A 69 -3.15 12.55 -6.24
N PHE A 70 -2.80 13.83 -6.15
CA PHE A 70 -1.46 14.28 -6.51
C PHE A 70 -0.42 13.78 -5.49
N PRO A 71 0.84 13.60 -5.92
CA PRO A 71 1.95 13.36 -5.00
C PRO A 71 2.00 14.41 -3.90
N THR A 72 2.44 14.02 -2.72
CA THR A 72 2.60 14.90 -1.55
C THR A 72 4.08 15.16 -1.24
N ASP A 73 4.37 16.04 -0.30
CA ASP A 73 5.73 16.37 0.08
C ASP A 73 6.30 15.37 1.10
N MET A 74 7.62 15.21 1.11
CA MET A 74 8.32 14.32 2.06
C MET A 74 8.06 14.68 3.52
N LEU A 75 7.83 15.96 3.83
CA LEU A 75 7.48 16.41 5.18
C LEU A 75 6.12 15.84 5.61
N THR A 76 5.13 15.86 4.71
CA THR A 76 3.80 15.29 4.98
C THR A 76 3.90 13.80 5.25
N VAL A 77 4.72 13.06 4.49
CA VAL A 77 4.97 11.63 4.73
C VAL A 77 5.58 11.40 6.11
N GLN A 78 6.60 12.17 6.51
CA GLN A 78 7.28 12.02 7.81
C GLN A 78 6.39 12.39 9.01
N LEU A 79 5.43 13.30 8.82
CA LEU A 79 4.45 13.61 9.86
C LEU A 79 3.45 12.46 10.05
N LEU A 80 3.02 11.86 8.93
CA LEU A 80 2.02 10.79 8.92
C LEU A 80 2.58 9.42 9.30
N LEU A 81 3.84 9.12 8.96
CA LEU A 81 4.49 7.84 9.22
C LEU A 81 5.68 8.05 10.16
N PRO A 82 5.77 7.32 11.29
CA PRO A 82 6.92 7.43 12.17
C PRO A 82 8.19 6.94 11.47
N PRO A 83 9.38 7.46 11.85
CA PRO A 83 10.64 7.07 11.23
C PRO A 83 10.91 5.56 11.35
N ASP A 84 10.53 4.93 12.46
CA ASP A 84 10.63 3.47 12.64
C ASP A 84 9.85 2.69 11.58
N LEU A 85 8.71 3.20 11.16
CA LEU A 85 7.87 2.56 10.15
C LEU A 85 8.41 2.82 8.74
N VAL A 86 9.01 3.99 8.49
CA VAL A 86 9.73 4.25 7.23
C VAL A 86 10.92 3.31 7.10
N ALA A 87 11.69 3.12 8.17
CA ALA A 87 12.82 2.17 8.20
C ALA A 87 12.35 0.72 8.05
N GLU A 88 11.20 0.36 8.62
CA GLU A 88 10.58 -0.95 8.41
C GLU A 88 10.25 -1.16 6.93
N ILE A 89 9.57 -0.20 6.28
CA ILE A 89 9.25 -0.27 4.86
C ILE A 89 10.52 -0.43 4.03
N ALA A 90 11.53 0.43 4.27
CA ALA A 90 12.80 0.39 3.56
C ALA A 90 13.47 -0.99 3.64
N ARG A 91 13.44 -1.63 4.82
CA ARG A 91 13.96 -2.97 5.03
C ARG A 91 13.15 -4.04 4.30
N GLU A 92 11.82 -3.97 4.37
CA GLU A 92 10.92 -4.95 3.74
C GLU A 92 10.96 -4.84 2.21
N THR A 93 11.13 -3.64 1.66
CA THR A 93 11.21 -3.38 0.22
C THR A 93 12.62 -3.39 -0.33
N ALA A 94 13.64 -3.61 0.51
CA ALA A 94 15.06 -3.54 0.16
C ALA A 94 15.49 -2.19 -0.46
N MET A 95 14.81 -1.10 -0.10
CA MET A 95 15.07 0.27 -0.55
C MET A 95 15.95 1.03 0.45
N THR A 96 16.59 2.12 -0.01
CA THR A 96 17.20 3.08 0.91
C THR A 96 16.10 3.91 1.61
N ASP A 97 16.39 4.49 2.78
CA ASP A 97 15.43 5.38 3.46
C ASP A 97 15.00 6.57 2.57
N GLN A 98 15.94 7.10 1.77
CA GLN A 98 15.67 8.22 0.87
C GLN A 98 14.77 7.81 -0.29
N ASP A 99 15.05 6.67 -0.93
CA ASP A 99 14.21 6.14 -2.01
C ASP A 99 12.83 5.72 -1.49
N THR A 100 12.77 5.21 -0.26
CA THR A 100 11.52 4.87 0.42
C THR A 100 10.67 6.12 0.64
N LEU A 101 11.25 7.18 1.19
CA LEU A 101 10.55 8.46 1.35
C LEU A 101 10.10 9.03 0.01
N ALA A 102 10.94 8.97 -1.02
CA ALA A 102 10.59 9.40 -2.37
C ALA A 102 9.44 8.57 -2.96
N ALA A 103 9.41 7.26 -2.78
CA ALA A 103 8.32 6.40 -3.21
C ALA A 103 7.02 6.72 -2.45
N LEU A 104 7.10 6.90 -1.12
CA LEU A 104 5.96 7.18 -0.26
C LEU A 104 5.24 8.50 -0.62
N THR A 105 5.96 9.50 -1.12
CA THR A 105 5.34 10.75 -1.60
C THR A 105 4.30 10.54 -2.68
N THR A 106 4.46 9.50 -3.49
CA THR A 106 3.55 9.16 -4.60
C THR A 106 2.59 8.05 -4.19
N GLU A 107 3.08 7.01 -3.53
CA GLU A 107 2.29 5.81 -3.28
C GLU A 107 1.35 5.93 -2.08
N LEU A 108 1.66 6.74 -1.05
CA LEU A 108 0.79 6.87 0.13
C LEU A 108 -0.59 7.49 -0.22
N PRO A 109 -0.68 8.60 -0.97
CA PRO A 109 -1.98 9.13 -1.41
C PRO A 109 -2.77 8.12 -2.26
N LEU A 110 -2.09 7.40 -3.15
CA LEU A 110 -2.70 6.38 -4.02
C LEU A 110 -3.22 5.19 -3.22
N ALA A 111 -2.45 4.67 -2.26
CA ALA A 111 -2.85 3.57 -1.40
C ALA A 111 -4.07 3.94 -0.53
N VAL A 112 -4.11 5.16 0.01
CA VAL A 112 -5.29 5.67 0.74
C VAL A 112 -6.54 5.69 -0.14
N ARG A 113 -6.38 6.10 -1.41
CA ARG A 113 -7.47 6.06 -2.39
C ARG A 113 -7.91 4.63 -2.70
N ARG A 114 -6.98 3.71 -2.97
CA ARG A 114 -7.26 2.28 -3.23
C ARG A 114 -7.99 1.62 -2.06
N HIS A 115 -7.51 1.83 -0.84
CA HIS A 115 -8.16 1.29 0.37
C HIS A 115 -9.60 1.80 0.50
N SER A 116 -9.82 3.09 0.21
CA SER A 116 -11.15 3.71 0.32
C SER A 116 -12.13 3.20 -0.73
N THR A 117 -11.67 2.94 -1.96
CA THR A 117 -12.50 2.33 -3.01
C THR A 117 -12.80 0.87 -2.66
N GLN A 118 -11.81 0.08 -2.24
CA GLN A 118 -12.00 -1.31 -1.83
C GLN A 118 -13.01 -1.45 -0.67
N LYS A 119 -12.95 -0.59 0.36
CA LYS A 119 -13.96 -0.59 1.43
C LYS A 119 -15.37 -0.27 0.94
N ARG A 120 -15.51 0.63 -0.04
CA ARG A 120 -16.82 0.93 -0.65
C ARG A 120 -17.33 -0.29 -1.42
N PHE A 121 -16.50 -0.91 -2.23
CA PHE A 121 -16.86 -2.13 -2.96
C PHE A 121 -17.24 -3.27 -2.00
N ASN A 122 -16.47 -3.51 -0.94
CA ASN A 122 -16.80 -4.54 0.06
C ASN A 122 -18.06 -4.22 0.87
N ARG A 123 -18.39 -2.94 1.07
CA ARG A 123 -19.65 -2.52 1.71
C ARG A 123 -20.87 -2.76 0.81
N PHE A 124 -20.72 -2.69 -0.51
CA PHE A 124 -21.81 -2.94 -1.47
C PHE A 124 -21.84 -4.38 -2.00
N GLY A 125 -20.74 -5.14 -1.88
CA GLY A 125 -20.59 -6.51 -2.38
C GLY A 125 -21.31 -7.61 -1.58
N HIS A 126 -21.95 -7.27 -0.46
CA HIS A 126 -22.82 -8.19 0.29
C HIS A 126 -24.33 -7.99 0.03
N ALA A 127 -24.70 -7.07 -0.88
CA ALA A 127 -26.09 -6.85 -1.25
C ALA A 127 -26.34 -7.35 -2.68
N GLY A 128 -26.39 -8.65 -2.87
CA GLY A 128 -26.84 -9.23 -4.15
C GLY A 128 -26.27 -10.59 -4.44
N CYS A 129 -26.81 -11.62 -3.78
CA CYS A 129 -27.00 -12.99 -4.30
C CYS A 129 -27.57 -13.90 -3.18
N GLN A 130 -28.56 -13.42 -2.42
CA GLN A 130 -29.60 -14.32 -1.92
C GLN A 130 -30.84 -13.99 -2.74
N GLY A 131 -30.89 -14.56 -3.94
CA GLY A 131 -32.17 -14.90 -4.54
C GLY A 131 -32.73 -16.05 -3.69
N GLU A 132 -33.30 -15.72 -2.54
CA GLU A 132 -34.46 -16.47 -2.10
C GLU A 132 -35.47 -16.34 -3.24
N ASP A 133 -35.77 -17.46 -3.90
CA ASP A 133 -36.97 -17.56 -4.72
C ASP A 133 -38.10 -18.06 -3.81
N PRO A 134 -39.00 -17.17 -3.36
CA PRO A 134 -40.24 -17.54 -2.70
C PRO A 134 -41.34 -17.76 -3.75
N THR A 135 -41.16 -18.72 -4.65
CA THR A 135 -42.25 -19.34 -5.42
C THR A 135 -41.99 -20.84 -5.48
N ARG A 136 -42.94 -21.75 -5.42
CA ARG A 136 -44.40 -21.75 -5.41
C ARG A 136 -44.74 -23.23 -5.19
N ARG A 137 -45.58 -23.54 -4.21
CA ARG A 137 -46.46 -24.73 -4.08
C ARG A 137 -45.93 -26.11 -4.50
#